data_AF-A0A067D8Z7-F1
#
_entry.id   AF-A0A067D8Z7-F1
#
_cell.length_a   1.000
_cell.length_b   1.000
_cell.length_c   1.000
_cell.angle_alpha   90.00
_cell.angle_beta   90.00
_cell.angle_gamma   90.00
#
_symmetry.space_group_name_H-M   'P 1'
#
loop_
_entity.id
_entity.type
_entity.pdbx_description
1 polymer ?
#
loop_
_entity_poly.entity_id
_entity_poly.type
_entity_poly.pdbx_seq_one_letter_code
_entity_poly.pdbx_strand_id
1 'polypeptide(L)'
;MVLNMTNNKRIDTVLLERIVLDMEGRTSIIESESCRTTHNLNRTNNTCAKDLPVESVHVSSPEESIMGRSRENEHLMEFLGKILQQVVRSESSADMWGLYARWLKNKGDLTMCSEALLKQVRSYQGSDLWKDRDRFKRFSYASLELCKVYMEISSSSGSRRELFAAEMHLKNVLKQAEGFSDMEEFRDLHACLDELKTKLQSGPVAT
;
A
#
# COMPACT_ATOMS: atom_id res chain seq x y z
N MET A 1 -35.23 -14.20 4.42
CA MET A 1 -35.46 -13.88 5.84
C MET A 1 -34.15 -14.11 6.58
N VAL A 2 -33.54 -13.01 7.04
CA VAL A 2 -32.56 -12.86 8.14
C VAL A 2 -31.26 -13.70 8.12
N LEU A 3 -30.14 -12.97 8.05
CA LEU A 3 -28.77 -13.41 8.34
C LEU A 3 -28.67 -14.06 9.73
N ASN A 4 -28.08 -15.26 9.79
CA ASN A 4 -27.50 -15.81 11.01
C ASN A 4 -25.99 -15.99 10.79
N MET A 5 -25.20 -15.07 11.36
CA MET A 5 -23.73 -15.15 11.41
C MET A 5 -23.25 -15.66 12.77
N THR A 6 -23.81 -16.77 13.24
CA THR A 6 -23.41 -17.39 14.50
C THR A 6 -22.25 -18.38 14.30
N ASN A 7 -21.16 -18.07 15.00
CA ASN A 7 -20.20 -18.99 15.63
C ASN A 7 -19.09 -19.62 14.77
N ASN A 8 -17.83 -19.27 15.11
CA ASN A 8 -16.55 -19.90 14.73
C ASN A 8 -15.98 -19.66 13.32
N LYS A 9 -16.02 -18.44 12.78
CA LYS A 9 -15.11 -18.08 11.68
C LYS A 9 -13.78 -17.60 12.24
N ARG A 10 -12.80 -18.50 12.34
CA ARG A 10 -11.40 -18.08 12.49
C ARG A 10 -10.98 -17.43 11.17
N ILE A 11 -10.65 -16.15 11.23
CA ILE A 11 -10.07 -15.43 10.10
C ILE A 11 -8.59 -15.81 10.07
N ASP A 12 -8.16 -16.49 9.00
CA ASP A 12 -6.76 -16.84 8.81
C ASP A 12 -6.00 -15.61 8.28
N THR A 13 -5.47 -14.83 9.23
CA THR A 13 -4.71 -13.61 8.94
C THR A 13 -3.43 -13.89 8.14
N VAL A 14 -2.80 -15.05 8.37
CA VAL A 14 -1.56 -15.47 7.70
C VAL A 14 -1.84 -15.78 6.23
N LEU A 15 -2.94 -16.48 5.94
CA LEU A 15 -3.36 -16.73 4.57
C LEU A 15 -3.69 -15.43 3.85
N LEU A 16 -4.46 -14.54 4.49
CA LEU A 16 -4.80 -13.23 3.91
C LEU A 16 -3.57 -12.37 3.64
N GLU A 17 -2.60 -12.36 4.56
CA GLU A 17 -1.33 -11.68 4.38
C GLU A 17 -0.55 -12.20 3.17
N ARG A 18 -0.48 -13.53 3.01
CA ARG A 18 0.17 -14.15 1.84
C ARG A 18 -0.53 -13.76 0.54
N ILE A 19 -1.85 -13.71 0.53
CA ILE A 19 -2.62 -13.29 -0.65
C ILE A 19 -2.31 -11.83 -0.97
N VAL A 20 -2.36 -10.92 0.01
CA VAL A 20 -2.03 -9.49 -0.20
C VAL A 20 -0.60 -9.34 -0.75
N LEU A 21 0.37 -10.06 -0.19
CA LEU A 21 1.76 -10.05 -0.67
C LEU A 21 1.89 -10.52 -2.13
N ASP A 22 1.21 -11.61 -2.51
CA ASP A 22 1.20 -12.10 -3.89
C ASP A 22 0.57 -11.07 -4.84
N MET A 23 -0.51 -10.40 -4.42
CA MET A 23 -1.16 -9.38 -5.23
C MET A 23 -0.28 -8.14 -5.45
N GLU A 24 0.40 -7.66 -4.41
CA GLU A 24 1.35 -6.55 -4.52
C GLU A 24 2.50 -6.86 -5.47
N GLY A 25 3.05 -8.08 -5.38
CA GLY A 25 4.13 -8.53 -6.27
C GLY A 25 3.71 -8.54 -7.75
N ARG A 26 2.44 -8.87 -8.05
CA ARG A 26 1.91 -8.84 -9.43
C ARG A 26 1.76 -7.41 -9.95
N THR A 27 1.29 -6.48 -9.11
CA THR A 27 1.17 -5.06 -9.50
C THR A 27 2.54 -4.46 -9.84
N SER A 28 3.58 -4.74 -9.05
CA SER A 28 4.94 -4.24 -9.32
C SER A 28 5.53 -4.76 -10.65
N ILE A 29 5.21 -6.01 -11.04
CA ILE A 29 5.65 -6.57 -12.33
C ILE A 29 4.99 -5.83 -13.49
N ILE A 30 3.68 -5.56 -13.39
CA ILE A 30 2.92 -4.88 -14.45
C ILE A 30 3.40 -3.43 -14.64
N GLU A 31 3.62 -2.69 -13.55
CA GLU A 31 4.18 -1.34 -13.63
C GLU A 31 5.56 -1.33 -14.31
N SER A 32 6.40 -2.31 -13.98
CA SER A 32 7.74 -2.47 -14.56
C SER A 32 7.69 -2.80 -16.07
N GLU A 33 6.75 -3.64 -16.51
CA GLU A 33 6.59 -4.04 -17.91
C GLU A 33 5.92 -2.93 -18.76
N SER A 34 4.99 -2.18 -18.17
CA SER A 34 4.35 -1.01 -18.80
C SER A 34 5.40 0.06 -19.17
N CYS A 35 6.35 0.35 -18.27
CA CYS A 35 7.45 1.28 -18.55
C CYS A 35 8.43 0.80 -19.63
N ARG A 36 8.58 -0.52 -19.85
CA ARG A 36 9.47 -1.05 -20.90
C ARG A 36 8.87 -0.94 -22.30
N THR A 37 7.54 -0.88 -22.40
CA THR A 37 6.83 -0.91 -23.68
C THR A 37 6.78 0.45 -24.38
N THR A 38 6.99 1.55 -23.65
CA THR A 38 6.98 2.91 -24.21
C THR A 38 8.27 3.33 -24.92
N HIS A 39 9.35 2.52 -24.84
CA HIS A 39 10.67 2.92 -25.35
C HIS A 39 11.05 2.39 -26.74
N ASN A 40 10.14 1.73 -27.47
CA ASN A 40 10.46 1.03 -28.73
C ASN A 40 9.64 1.43 -29.97
N LEU A 41 9.07 2.63 -30.00
CA LEU A 41 8.50 3.20 -31.22
C LEU A 41 9.28 4.45 -31.63
N ASN A 42 10.46 4.25 -32.24
CA ASN A 42 11.05 5.19 -33.20
C ASN A 42 12.28 4.59 -33.90
N ARG A 43 12.08 3.88 -35.02
CA ARG A 43 12.92 4.07 -36.21
C ARG A 43 12.28 3.53 -37.49
N THR A 44 11.82 4.47 -38.31
CA THR A 44 11.37 4.31 -39.70
C THR A 44 12.51 3.95 -40.65
N ASN A 45 12.26 3.07 -41.63
CA ASN A 45 12.26 3.41 -43.07
C ASN A 45 12.01 2.19 -44.00
N ASN A 46 11.19 2.44 -45.02
CA ASN A 46 10.71 1.56 -46.10
C ASN A 46 11.78 0.82 -46.93
N THR A 47 11.47 -0.38 -47.45
CA THR A 47 11.34 -0.67 -48.92
C THR A 47 10.89 -2.12 -49.26
N CYS A 48 9.80 -2.22 -50.04
CA CYS A 48 9.49 -3.07 -51.22
C CYS A 48 9.72 -4.62 -51.30
N ALA A 49 8.60 -5.34 -51.58
CA ALA A 49 8.39 -6.45 -52.55
C ALA A 49 8.36 -7.97 -52.14
N LYS A 50 7.17 -8.56 -52.39
CA LYS A 50 6.78 -9.87 -53.00
C LYS A 50 6.69 -11.19 -52.18
N ASP A 51 5.43 -11.62 -52.02
CA ASP A 51 4.77 -12.94 -52.16
C ASP A 51 5.49 -14.28 -51.83
N LEU A 52 4.95 -15.03 -50.86
CA LEU A 52 4.37 -16.40 -50.99
C LEU A 52 3.84 -16.94 -49.61
N PRO A 53 2.86 -17.86 -49.57
CA PRO A 53 2.08 -18.20 -48.37
C PRO A 53 2.48 -19.55 -47.75
N VAL A 54 2.68 -19.62 -46.44
CA VAL A 54 2.66 -20.88 -45.67
C VAL A 54 2.17 -20.64 -44.23
N GLU A 55 1.00 -21.22 -43.95
CA GLU A 55 0.58 -21.86 -42.69
C GLU A 55 0.49 -21.01 -41.42
N SER A 56 -0.74 -20.60 -41.12
CA SER A 56 -1.15 -19.98 -39.86
C SER A 56 -1.04 -20.98 -38.70
N VAL A 57 0.13 -21.03 -38.06
CA VAL A 57 0.21 -21.45 -36.66
C VAL A 57 -0.33 -20.28 -35.84
N HIS A 58 -1.48 -20.49 -35.20
CA HIS A 58 -2.07 -19.56 -34.23
C HIS A 58 -1.15 -19.42 -33.02
N VAL A 59 -0.10 -18.62 -33.17
CA VAL A 59 0.66 -18.07 -32.05
C VAL A 59 -0.22 -16.98 -31.48
N SER A 60 -0.94 -17.30 -30.42
CA SER A 60 -1.69 -16.34 -29.61
C SER A 60 -0.76 -15.16 -29.32
N SER A 61 -1.16 -13.96 -29.73
CA SER A 61 -0.37 -12.76 -29.51
C SER A 61 -0.03 -12.64 -28.01
N PRO A 62 1.22 -12.34 -27.63
CA PRO A 62 1.59 -12.08 -26.24
C PRO A 62 0.66 -11.03 -25.59
N GLU A 63 0.18 -10.07 -26.38
CA GLU A 63 -0.68 -8.97 -25.95
C GLU A 63 -2.07 -9.43 -25.47
N GLU A 64 -2.69 -10.44 -26.09
CA GLU A 64 -3.98 -10.98 -25.63
C GLU A 64 -3.84 -11.74 -24.30
N SER A 65 -2.71 -12.44 -24.12
CA SER A 65 -2.41 -13.19 -22.90
C SER A 65 -2.12 -12.26 -21.70
N ILE A 66 -1.47 -11.13 -21.94
CA ILE A 66 -1.13 -10.12 -20.93
C ILE A 66 -2.39 -9.31 -20.55
N MET A 67 -3.18 -8.89 -21.54
CA MET A 67 -4.43 -8.17 -21.33
C MET A 67 -5.47 -9.01 -20.58
N GLY A 68 -5.59 -10.31 -20.90
CA GLY A 68 -6.45 -11.26 -20.19
C GLY A 68 -6.05 -11.46 -18.72
N ARG A 69 -4.74 -11.59 -18.46
CA ARG A 69 -4.18 -11.69 -17.10
C ARG A 69 -4.38 -10.42 -16.27
N SER A 70 -4.30 -9.24 -16.90
CA SER A 70 -4.58 -7.96 -16.22
C SER A 70 -6.01 -7.91 -15.69
N ARG A 71 -6.99 -8.25 -16.55
CA ARG A 71 -8.40 -8.25 -16.17
C ARG A 71 -8.68 -9.23 -15.03
N GLU A 72 -8.14 -10.44 -15.09
CA GLU A 72 -8.31 -11.42 -14.00
C GLU A 72 -7.74 -10.90 -12.67
N ASN A 73 -6.53 -10.31 -12.69
CA ASN A 73 -5.91 -9.74 -11.51
C ASN A 73 -6.73 -8.57 -10.93
N GLU A 74 -7.30 -7.71 -11.77
CA GLU A 74 -8.21 -6.64 -11.34
C GLU A 74 -9.45 -7.21 -10.63
N HIS A 75 -10.06 -8.26 -11.17
CA HIS A 75 -11.21 -8.91 -10.55
C HIS A 75 -10.84 -9.55 -9.20
N LEU A 76 -9.68 -10.20 -9.12
CA LEU A 76 -9.17 -10.77 -7.86
C LEU A 76 -8.91 -9.66 -6.81
N MET A 77 -8.36 -8.52 -7.24
CA MET A 77 -8.13 -7.36 -6.36
C MET A 77 -9.47 -6.85 -5.80
N GLU A 78 -10.50 -6.75 -6.63
CA GLU A 78 -11.83 -6.34 -6.17
C GLU A 78 -12.43 -7.32 -5.17
N PHE A 79 -12.34 -8.62 -5.42
CA PHE A 79 -12.84 -9.64 -4.51
C PHE A 79 -12.09 -9.62 -3.17
N LEU A 80 -10.76 -9.50 -3.19
CA LEU A 80 -9.96 -9.36 -1.98
C LEU A 80 -10.40 -8.13 -1.17
N GLY A 81 -10.63 -7.00 -1.85
CA GLY A 81 -11.14 -5.79 -1.22
C GLY A 81 -12.46 -5.99 -0.50
N LYS A 82 -13.41 -6.71 -1.12
CA LYS A 82 -14.71 -7.04 -0.51
C LYS A 82 -14.54 -7.90 0.74
N ILE A 83 -13.64 -8.89 0.71
CA ILE A 83 -13.34 -9.75 1.86
C ILE A 83 -12.74 -8.93 3.00
N LEU A 84 -11.68 -8.17 2.72
CA LEU A 84 -11.00 -7.34 3.74
C LEU A 84 -11.96 -6.32 4.35
N GLN A 85 -12.76 -5.65 3.52
CA GLN A 85 -13.77 -4.70 3.97
C GLN A 85 -14.83 -5.36 4.88
N GLN A 86 -15.26 -6.58 4.55
CA GLN A 86 -16.21 -7.31 5.38
C GLN A 86 -15.61 -7.68 6.74
N VAL A 87 -14.35 -8.14 6.75
CA VAL A 87 -13.64 -8.52 7.97
C VAL A 87 -13.49 -7.33 8.92
N VAL A 88 -12.94 -6.21 8.44
CA VAL A 88 -12.69 -5.03 9.29
C VAL A 88 -13.98 -4.40 9.82
N ARG A 89 -15.14 -4.70 9.23
CA ARG A 89 -16.46 -4.29 9.73
C ARG A 89 -17.01 -5.21 10.83
N SER A 90 -16.65 -6.49 10.84
CA SER A 90 -17.19 -7.46 11.81
C SER A 90 -16.32 -7.62 13.05
N GLU A 91 -15.03 -7.83 12.86
CA GLU A 91 -14.06 -8.07 13.93
C GLU A 91 -12.73 -7.50 13.46
N SER A 92 -12.33 -6.37 14.05
CA SER A 92 -11.18 -5.63 13.57
C SER A 92 -9.99 -5.78 14.51
N SER A 93 -8.93 -6.44 14.04
CA SER A 93 -7.63 -6.44 14.69
C SER A 93 -6.69 -5.44 14.00
N ALA A 94 -5.59 -5.08 14.66
CA ALA A 94 -4.57 -4.21 14.09
C ALA A 94 -4.02 -4.78 12.76
N ASP A 95 -3.77 -6.09 12.73
CA ASP A 95 -3.24 -6.77 11.55
C ASP A 95 -4.24 -6.72 10.37
N MET A 96 -5.55 -6.88 10.64
CA MET A 96 -6.58 -6.74 9.62
C MET A 96 -6.68 -5.32 9.05
N TRP A 97 -6.53 -4.29 9.89
CA TRP A 97 -6.46 -2.90 9.42
C TRP A 97 -5.22 -2.67 8.55
N GLY A 98 -4.08 -3.26 8.90
CA GLY A 98 -2.86 -3.19 8.11
C GLY A 98 -2.98 -3.82 6.72
N LEU A 99 -3.59 -5.02 6.64
CA LEU A 99 -3.86 -5.68 5.36
C LEU A 99 -4.83 -4.86 4.49
N TYR A 100 -5.87 -4.30 5.10
CA TYR A 100 -6.81 -3.45 4.37
C TYR A 100 -6.18 -2.15 3.88
N ALA A 101 -5.32 -1.53 4.69
CA ALA A 101 -4.55 -0.34 4.30
C ALA A 101 -3.64 -0.61 3.09
N ARG A 102 -2.92 -1.74 3.10
CA ARG A 102 -2.07 -2.18 1.99
C ARG A 102 -2.86 -2.36 0.69
N TRP A 103 -4.02 -3.03 0.77
CA TRP A 103 -4.92 -3.16 -0.36
C TRP A 103 -5.41 -1.80 -0.89
N LEU A 104 -5.81 -0.88 0.00
CA LEU A 104 -6.24 0.49 -0.37
C LEU A 104 -5.11 1.27 -1.05
N LYS A 105 -3.88 1.15 -0.56
CA LYS A 105 -2.69 1.75 -1.16
C LYS A 105 -2.46 1.22 -2.58
N ASN A 106 -2.52 -0.10 -2.78
CA ASN A 106 -2.38 -0.71 -4.10
C ASN A 106 -3.47 -0.27 -5.09
N LYS A 107 -4.67 0.06 -4.57
CA LYS A 107 -5.76 0.62 -5.36
C LYS A 107 -5.56 2.12 -5.69
N GLY A 108 -4.62 2.79 -5.03
CA GLY A 108 -4.40 4.24 -5.15
C GLY A 108 -5.36 5.08 -4.30
N ASP A 109 -6.15 4.48 -3.40
CA ASP A 109 -7.04 5.22 -2.49
C ASP A 109 -6.29 5.61 -1.22
N LEU A 110 -5.40 6.60 -1.36
CA LEU A 110 -4.52 7.04 -0.28
C LEU A 110 -5.29 7.63 0.92
N THR A 111 -6.42 8.29 0.67
CA THR A 111 -7.26 8.85 1.72
C THR A 111 -7.78 7.73 2.63
N MET A 112 -8.44 6.72 2.05
CA MET A 112 -8.93 5.57 2.82
C MET A 112 -7.78 4.77 3.42
N CYS A 113 -6.64 4.65 2.71
CA CYS A 113 -5.44 3.99 3.22
C CYS A 113 -4.99 4.65 4.53
N SER A 114 -4.91 5.99 4.57
CA SER A 114 -4.54 6.73 5.78
C SER A 114 -5.54 6.52 6.93
N GLU A 115 -6.83 6.40 6.63
CA GLU A 115 -7.85 6.09 7.63
C GLU A 115 -7.73 4.67 8.19
N ALA A 116 -7.35 3.69 7.36
CA ALA A 116 -7.12 2.32 7.80
C ALA A 116 -5.85 2.22 8.66
N LEU A 117 -4.77 2.88 8.26
CA LEU A 117 -3.53 2.98 9.03
C LEU A 117 -3.75 3.67 10.38
N LEU A 118 -4.55 4.75 10.43
CA LEU A 118 -4.94 5.38 11.69
C LEU A 118 -5.64 4.40 12.64
N LYS A 119 -6.53 3.55 12.10
CA LYS A 119 -7.21 2.53 12.92
C LYS A 119 -6.23 1.46 13.39
N GLN A 120 -5.30 1.01 12.54
CA GLN A 120 -4.22 0.09 12.93
C GLN A 120 -3.35 0.67 14.06
N VAL A 121 -2.87 1.91 13.92
CA VAL A 121 -2.07 2.61 14.93
C VAL A 121 -2.83 2.66 16.26
N ARG A 122 -4.12 3.03 16.23
CA ARG A 122 -4.98 3.07 17.43
C ARG A 122 -5.19 1.69 18.05
N SER A 123 -5.30 0.63 17.26
CA SER A 123 -5.41 -0.74 17.79
C SER A 123 -4.18 -1.20 18.57
N TYR A 124 -3.00 -0.63 18.29
CA TYR A 124 -1.79 -0.89 19.06
C TYR A 124 -1.64 0.05 20.29
N GLN A 125 -2.41 1.13 20.39
CA GLN A 125 -2.37 2.07 21.52
C GLN A 125 -3.05 1.46 22.76
N GLY A 126 -2.30 0.64 23.49
CA GLY A 126 -2.67 0.04 24.77
C GLY A 126 -1.74 0.44 25.90
N SER A 127 -2.10 0.09 27.14
CA SER A 127 -1.31 0.40 28.34
C SER A 127 0.06 -0.28 28.39
N ASP A 128 0.26 -1.32 27.59
CA ASP A 128 1.49 -2.09 27.47
C ASP A 128 2.42 -1.63 26.33
N LEU A 129 1.92 -0.81 25.40
CA LEU A 129 2.69 -0.32 24.26
C LEU A 129 4.06 0.25 24.67
N TRP A 130 4.08 1.06 25.73
CA TRP A 130 5.28 1.76 26.16
C TRP A 130 6.23 0.94 27.05
N LYS A 131 5.93 -0.35 27.25
CA LYS A 131 6.70 -1.27 28.10
C LYS A 131 7.11 -2.55 27.37
N ASP A 132 6.52 -2.80 26.20
CA ASP A 132 6.71 -4.00 25.40
C ASP A 132 7.38 -3.63 24.08
N ARG A 133 8.60 -4.15 23.87
CA ARG A 133 9.42 -3.86 22.68
C ARG A 133 8.79 -4.39 21.40
N ASP A 134 8.14 -5.56 21.44
CA ASP A 134 7.52 -6.16 20.26
C ASP A 134 6.26 -5.40 19.86
N ARG A 135 5.49 -4.92 20.83
CA ARG A 135 4.35 -4.03 20.58
C ARG A 135 4.80 -2.69 20.03
N PHE A 136 5.84 -2.09 20.61
CA PHE A 136 6.42 -0.86 20.10
C PHE A 136 6.88 -1.02 18.65
N LYS A 137 7.51 -2.14 18.30
CA LYS A 137 7.94 -2.44 16.93
C LYS A 137 6.78 -2.48 15.91
N ARG A 138 5.65 -3.08 16.27
CA ARG A 138 4.47 -3.10 15.37
C ARG A 138 3.82 -1.73 15.26
N PHE A 139 3.75 -1.01 16.37
CA PHE A 139 3.21 0.35 16.43
C PHE A 139 4.06 1.35 15.63
N SER A 140 5.38 1.29 15.76
CA SER A 140 6.31 2.16 15.03
C SER A 140 6.22 1.91 13.53
N TYR A 141 6.17 0.64 13.10
CA TYR A 141 5.97 0.27 11.70
C TYR A 141 4.68 0.86 11.14
N ALA A 142 3.54 0.67 11.82
CA ALA A 142 2.25 1.23 11.39
C ALA A 142 2.28 2.78 11.36
N SER A 143 2.97 3.41 12.31
CA SER A 143 3.14 4.86 12.37
C SER A 143 3.98 5.39 11.20
N LEU A 144 5.06 4.69 10.84
CA LEU A 144 5.89 5.05 9.70
C LEU A 144 5.13 4.94 8.38
N GLU A 145 4.39 3.85 8.17
CA GLU A 145 3.55 3.70 6.97
C GLU A 145 2.49 4.80 6.88
N LEU A 146 1.87 5.19 8.01
CA LEU A 146 0.94 6.32 8.05
C LEU A 146 1.61 7.63 7.62
N CYS A 147 2.80 7.92 8.15
CA CYS A 147 3.55 9.12 7.80
C CYS A 147 3.96 9.14 6.32
N LYS A 148 4.36 8.01 5.74
CA LYS A 148 4.67 7.91 4.31
C LYS A 148 3.45 8.24 3.45
N VAL A 149 2.29 7.67 3.77
CA VAL A 149 1.03 7.98 3.04
C VAL A 149 0.64 9.44 3.21
N TYR A 150 0.83 10.04 4.39
CA TYR A 150 0.61 11.49 4.57
C TYR A 150 1.54 12.36 3.71
N MET A 151 2.81 11.98 3.58
CA MET A 151 3.74 12.66 2.69
C MET A 151 3.32 12.53 1.22
N GLU A 152 2.78 11.39 0.82
CA GLU A 152 2.29 11.13 -0.54
C GLU A 152 1.02 11.93 -0.86
N ILE A 153 0.05 11.98 0.08
CA ILE A 153 -1.15 12.81 -0.05
C ILE A 153 -0.77 14.29 -0.14
N SER A 154 0.16 14.75 0.70
CA SER A 154 0.64 16.13 0.65
C SER A 154 1.29 16.47 -0.69
N SER A 155 2.10 15.56 -1.22
CA SER A 155 2.79 15.75 -2.50
C SER A 155 1.82 15.80 -3.68
N SER A 156 0.75 14.99 -3.65
CA SER A 156 -0.24 14.92 -4.74
C SER A 156 -1.29 16.05 -4.69
N SER A 157 -1.67 16.51 -3.50
CA SER A 157 -2.69 17.55 -3.32
C SER A 157 -2.12 18.97 -3.22
N GLY A 158 -0.81 19.12 -2.96
CA GLY A 158 -0.19 20.39 -2.60
C GLY A 158 -0.57 20.91 -1.20
N SER A 159 -1.45 20.21 -0.49
CA SER A 159 -1.84 20.52 0.90
C SER A 159 -0.71 20.16 1.85
N ARG A 160 -0.53 20.98 2.90
CA ARG A 160 0.43 20.70 3.99
C ARG A 160 -0.26 20.16 5.26
N ARG A 161 -1.58 19.99 5.23
CA ARG A 161 -2.37 19.54 6.39
C ARG A 161 -1.89 18.19 6.90
N GLU A 162 -1.67 17.26 6.00
CA GLU A 162 -1.27 15.88 6.29
C GLU A 162 0.15 15.84 6.86
N LEU A 163 1.06 16.72 6.40
CA LEU A 163 2.40 16.85 6.97
C LEU A 163 2.37 17.30 8.43
N PHE A 164 1.53 18.29 8.77
CA PHE A 164 1.37 18.73 10.16
C PHE A 164 0.76 17.63 11.04
N ALA A 165 -0.20 16.86 10.52
CA ALA A 165 -0.76 15.72 11.23
C ALA A 165 0.30 14.64 11.51
N ALA A 166 1.14 14.32 10.51
CA ALA A 166 2.26 13.40 10.62
C ALA A 166 3.30 13.89 11.66
N GLU A 167 3.68 15.18 11.59
CA GLU A 167 4.67 15.77 12.49
C GLU A 167 4.18 15.73 13.95
N MET A 168 2.92 16.11 14.19
CA MET A 168 2.32 16.06 15.52
C MET A 168 2.23 14.63 16.06
N HIS A 169 1.87 13.66 15.21
CA HIS A 169 1.86 12.24 15.59
C HIS A 169 3.26 11.79 16.06
N LEU A 170 4.29 11.99 15.25
CA LEU A 170 5.65 11.54 15.58
C LEU A 170 6.25 12.25 16.79
N LYS A 171 6.02 13.56 16.95
CA LYS A 171 6.45 14.29 18.16
C LYS A 171 5.87 13.68 19.43
N ASN A 172 4.58 13.34 19.41
CA ASN A 172 3.92 12.72 20.56
C ASN A 172 4.43 11.30 20.82
N VAL A 173 4.66 10.52 19.76
CA VAL A 173 5.21 9.16 19.87
C VAL A 173 6.62 9.18 20.45
N LEU A 174 7.53 9.98 19.88
CA LEU A 174 8.93 10.03 20.32
C LEU A 174 9.05 10.48 21.79
N LYS A 175 8.20 11.41 22.22
CA LYS A 175 8.12 11.82 23.63
C LYS A 175 7.71 10.67 24.57
N GLN A 176 6.81 9.78 24.14
CA GLN A 176 6.37 8.66 24.97
C GLN A 176 7.32 7.45 24.87
N ALA A 177 8.05 7.34 23.77
CA ALA A 177 8.91 6.22 23.44
C ALA A 177 10.38 6.39 23.90
N GLU A 178 10.70 7.37 24.74
CA GLU A 178 12.09 7.66 25.17
C GLU A 178 12.82 6.41 25.73
N GLY A 179 12.07 5.52 26.40
CA GLY A 179 12.58 4.25 26.91
C GLY A 179 13.02 3.22 25.85
N PHE A 180 12.75 3.49 24.56
CA PHE A 180 13.15 2.66 23.42
C PHE A 180 14.19 3.33 22.53
N SER A 181 14.90 4.35 23.03
CA SER A 181 15.90 5.11 22.25
C SER A 181 17.05 4.27 21.67
N ASP A 182 17.28 3.06 22.20
CA ASP A 182 18.24 2.09 21.67
C ASP A 182 17.72 1.30 20.45
N MET A 183 16.40 1.27 20.23
CA MET A 183 15.76 0.52 19.15
C MET A 183 15.95 1.19 17.78
N GLU A 184 16.10 0.36 16.75
CA GLU A 184 16.10 0.82 15.35
C GLU A 184 14.82 1.54 15.00
N GLU A 185 13.70 0.99 15.45
CA GLU A 185 12.37 1.52 15.23
C GLU A 185 12.19 2.95 15.78
N PHE A 186 12.85 3.28 16.90
CA PHE A 186 12.84 4.63 17.43
C PHE A 186 13.64 5.59 16.55
N ARG A 187 14.80 5.15 16.05
CA ARG A 187 15.63 5.95 15.14
C ARG A 187 14.91 6.20 13.82
N ASP A 188 14.20 5.21 13.28
CA ASP A 188 13.42 5.35 12.05
C ASP A 188 12.29 6.39 12.21
N LEU A 189 11.59 6.39 13.35
CA LEU A 189 10.58 7.40 13.66
C LEU A 189 11.20 8.80 13.76
N HIS A 190 12.39 8.93 14.33
CA HIS A 190 13.10 10.21 14.41
C HIS A 190 13.53 10.70 13.03
N ALA A 191 14.09 9.81 12.20
CA ALA A 191 14.49 10.14 10.82
C ALA A 191 13.29 10.57 9.98
N CYS A 192 12.15 9.89 10.11
CA CYS A 192 10.89 10.28 9.45
C CYS A 192 10.40 11.65 9.92
N LEU A 193 10.53 11.98 11.22
CA LEU A 193 10.18 13.30 11.73
C LEU A 193 11.09 14.40 11.14
N ASP A 194 12.38 14.12 10.99
CA ASP A 194 13.31 15.08 10.40
C ASP A 194 13.03 15.30 8.91
N GLU A 195 12.68 14.25 8.15
CA GLU A 195 12.21 14.38 6.77
C GLU A 195 10.95 15.26 6.67
N LEU A 196 9.97 15.06 7.55
CA LEU A 196 8.76 15.89 7.61
C LEU A 196 9.08 17.36 7.86
N LYS A 197 10.02 17.65 8.77
CA LYS A 197 10.46 19.03 9.03
C LYS A 197 11.10 19.65 7.80
N THR A 198 11.94 18.91 7.08
CA THR A 198 12.55 19.38 5.82
C THR A 198 11.48 19.69 4.78
N LYS A 199 10.50 18.79 4.59
CA LYS A 199 9.36 19.01 3.67
C LYS A 199 8.48 20.19 4.07
N LEU A 200 8.32 20.45 5.36
CA LEU A 200 7.62 21.63 5.86
C LEU A 200 8.47 22.91 5.64
N GLN A 201 9.79 22.85 5.67
CA GLN A 201 10.63 24.03 5.42
C GLN A 201 10.74 24.36 3.93
N SER A 202 10.70 23.36 3.05
CA SER A 202 10.51 23.62 1.61
C SER A 202 9.11 24.20 1.37
N GLY A 203 9.05 25.46 0.92
CA GLY A 203 7.80 26.10 0.53
C GLY A 203 7.13 25.36 -0.64
N PRO A 204 5.87 25.70 -0.99
CA PRO A 204 5.23 25.13 -2.17
C PRO A 204 6.10 25.45 -3.39
N VAL A 205 6.47 24.43 -4.17
CA VAL A 205 7.07 24.67 -5.49
C VAL A 205 6.00 25.37 -6.31
N ALA A 206 6.22 26.64 -6.63
CA ALA A 206 5.36 27.38 -7.52
C ALA A 206 5.42 26.70 -8.91
N THR A 207 4.31 26.10 -9.33
CA THR A 207 4.05 25.70 -10.71
C THR A 207 3.52 26.88 -11.50
#